data_AF-A0AAU7VJJ0-F1
#
_entry.id   AF-A0AAU7VJJ0-F1
#
_cell.length_a   1.000
_cell.length_b   1.000
_cell.length_c   1.000
_cell.angle_alpha   90.00
_cell.angle_beta   90.00
_cell.angle_gamma   90.00
#
_symmetry.space_group_name_H-M   'P 1'
#
loop_
_entity.id
_entity.type
_entity.pdbx_description
1 polymer ?
#
loop_
_entity_poly.entity_id
_entity_poly.type
_entity_poly.pdbx_seq_one_letter_code
_entity_poly.pdbx_strand_id
1 'polypeptide(L)'
;MELIIYGKGNKQLDEILPYLQNKNFLDYPQEIIEKALVQKILVKKNNKTFPGEKLIYYNLEEIEGLEEHSENYVHIIKKHIKTLKEKFNKSYLSNNGFLWDELQQMLIFAMCLDLSILTYLHKEKIIEESNGDYYIWAFDESIKRNNPFGIKLWHNDESEIALGELWYRNDKESEFNFKNQDLNILKKIINGEKDFNQYESKKLIIFKYNGIVNKENGEYRVNIPVFDLSNKDNLITFIEKISQDIINEVTLPLLEKLQDKTSIYKHGIVRLLMEMTADILIENKIIYPFTYINKIHQKNWIFTNLNKNIVL
;
A
#
# COMPACT_ATOMS: atom_id res chain seq x y z
N MET A 1 13.66 -5.44 18.13
CA MET A 1 13.72 -4.64 16.88
C MET A 1 12.58 -5.07 15.99
N GLU A 2 11.85 -4.15 15.37
CA GLU A 2 10.80 -4.47 14.40
C GLU A 2 11.39 -4.59 12.99
N LEU A 3 10.97 -5.60 12.22
CA LEU A 3 11.36 -5.78 10.82
C LEU A 3 10.11 -5.64 9.95
N ILE A 4 10.15 -4.71 8.99
CA ILE A 4 9.14 -4.55 7.95
C ILE A 4 9.73 -5.00 6.62
N ILE A 5 8.97 -5.81 5.90
CA ILE A 5 9.33 -6.28 4.58
C ILE A 5 8.40 -5.59 3.61
N TYR A 6 8.97 -5.00 2.56
CA TYR A 6 8.21 -4.35 1.52
C TYR A 6 8.53 -4.98 0.18
N GLY A 7 7.51 -5.36 -0.57
CA GLY A 7 7.64 -6.08 -1.83
C GLY A 7 7.01 -7.46 -1.79
N LYS A 8 7.32 -8.27 -2.81
CA LYS A 8 6.75 -9.61 -2.97
C LYS A 8 7.36 -10.58 -1.96
N GLY A 9 6.52 -11.49 -1.46
CA GLY A 9 6.94 -12.55 -0.56
C GLY A 9 8.06 -13.40 -1.16
N ASN A 10 9.05 -13.74 -0.34
CA ASN A 10 10.21 -14.54 -0.73
C ASN A 10 10.38 -15.69 0.26
N LYS A 11 10.33 -16.94 -0.21
CA LYS A 11 10.41 -18.11 0.68
C LYS A 11 11.73 -18.21 1.45
N GLN A 12 12.84 -17.75 0.87
CA GLN A 12 14.13 -17.73 1.58
C GLN A 12 14.13 -16.68 2.69
N LEU A 13 13.31 -15.64 2.57
CA LEU A 13 13.22 -14.58 3.56
C LEU A 13 12.64 -15.11 4.87
N ASP A 14 11.64 -15.99 4.82
CA ASP A 14 11.06 -16.62 6.01
C ASP A 14 12.11 -17.34 6.87
N GLU A 15 13.13 -17.91 6.22
CA GLU A 15 14.24 -18.57 6.90
C GLU A 15 15.29 -17.58 7.45
N ILE A 16 15.45 -16.41 6.83
CA ILE A 16 16.45 -15.40 7.18
C ILE A 16 15.95 -14.44 8.28
N LEU A 17 14.68 -14.03 8.23
CA LEU A 17 14.10 -13.00 9.11
C LEU A 17 14.32 -13.23 10.61
N PRO A 18 14.16 -14.47 11.15
CA PRO A 18 14.36 -14.68 12.58
C PRO A 18 15.77 -14.31 13.05
N TYR A 19 16.76 -14.44 12.17
CA TYR A 19 18.16 -14.12 12.47
C TYR A 19 18.45 -12.63 12.39
N LEU A 20 17.80 -11.91 11.46
CA LEU A 20 17.99 -10.47 11.24
C LEU A 20 17.67 -9.60 12.46
N GLN A 21 16.93 -10.15 13.43
CA GLN A 21 16.69 -9.49 14.72
C GLN A 21 17.97 -9.26 15.53
N ASN A 22 19.00 -10.10 15.34
CA ASN A 22 20.31 -9.92 15.94
C ASN A 22 21.24 -9.18 14.97
N LYS A 23 21.72 -7.98 15.33
CA LYS A 23 22.66 -7.20 14.49
C LYS A 23 24.06 -7.83 14.38
N ASN A 24 24.38 -8.82 15.22
CA ASN A 24 25.65 -9.54 15.15
C ASN A 24 25.59 -10.71 14.15
N PHE A 25 25.90 -10.42 12.89
CA PHE A 25 25.89 -11.42 11.80
C PHE A 25 26.91 -12.56 11.98
N LEU A 26 27.87 -12.43 12.90
CA LEU A 26 28.86 -13.47 13.19
C LEU A 26 28.24 -14.69 13.87
N ASP A 27 27.11 -14.51 14.54
CA ASP A 27 26.42 -15.59 15.26
C ASP A 27 25.47 -16.39 14.35
N TYR A 28 25.37 -16.02 13.07
CA TYR A 28 24.41 -16.63 12.16
C TYR A 28 24.95 -17.99 11.67
N PRO A 29 24.08 -19.01 11.51
CA PRO A 29 24.47 -20.22 10.81
C PRO A 29 24.99 -19.91 9.40
N GLN A 30 26.06 -20.57 8.99
CA GLN A 30 26.71 -20.32 7.69
C GLN A 30 25.73 -20.40 6.50
N GLU A 31 24.79 -21.35 6.53
CA GLU A 31 23.75 -21.49 5.51
C GLU A 31 22.84 -20.25 5.42
N ILE A 32 22.51 -19.63 6.56
CA ILE A 32 21.70 -18.40 6.61
C ILE A 32 22.48 -17.22 6.04
N ILE A 33 23.77 -17.11 6.35
CA ILE A 33 24.65 -16.08 5.77
C ILE A 33 24.69 -16.24 4.25
N GLU A 34 24.86 -17.45 3.74
CA GLU A 34 24.90 -17.72 2.30
C GLU A 34 23.59 -17.36 1.61
N LYS A 35 22.44 -17.74 2.18
CA LYS A 35 21.11 -17.34 1.66
C LYS A 35 20.97 -15.81 1.65
N ALA A 36 21.34 -15.13 2.74
CA ALA A 36 21.24 -13.68 2.83
C ALA A 36 22.19 -12.94 1.87
N LEU A 37 23.38 -13.49 1.60
CA LEU A 37 24.32 -12.97 0.59
C LEU A 37 23.77 -13.13 -0.84
N VAL A 38 23.23 -14.29 -1.18
CA VAL A 38 22.58 -14.54 -2.49
C VAL A 38 21.43 -13.56 -2.72
N GLN A 39 20.66 -13.30 -1.67
CA GLN A 39 19.55 -12.37 -1.69
C GLN A 39 19.97 -10.89 -1.68
N LYS A 40 21.26 -10.60 -1.47
CA LYS A 40 21.84 -9.25 -1.26
C LYS A 40 21.28 -8.51 -0.03
N ILE A 41 20.72 -9.25 0.93
CA ILE A 41 20.35 -8.72 2.25
C ILE A 41 21.61 -8.39 3.04
N LEU A 42 22.64 -9.22 2.90
CA LEU A 42 23.97 -9.01 3.45
C LEU A 42 24.98 -8.88 2.32
N VAL A 43 26.14 -8.29 2.62
CA VAL A 43 27.31 -8.24 1.75
C VAL A 43 28.57 -8.58 2.53
N LYS A 44 29.57 -9.17 1.85
CA LYS A 44 30.86 -9.51 2.44
C LYS A 44 31.93 -8.53 1.94
N LYS A 45 32.60 -7.84 2.86
CA LYS A 45 33.74 -6.94 2.57
C LYS A 45 34.87 -7.27 3.53
N ASN A 46 36.07 -7.55 3.02
CA ASN A 46 37.26 -7.90 3.83
C ASN A 46 36.98 -9.01 4.87
N ASN A 47 36.32 -10.09 4.45
CA ASN A 47 35.89 -11.22 5.30
C ASN A 47 34.90 -10.90 6.43
N LYS A 48 34.41 -9.67 6.53
CA LYS A 48 33.33 -9.28 7.46
C LYS A 48 32.01 -9.16 6.71
N THR A 49 30.92 -9.50 7.40
CA THR A 49 29.55 -9.43 6.87
C THR A 49 28.90 -8.12 7.33
N PHE A 50 28.23 -7.43 6.41
CA PHE A 50 27.57 -6.16 6.63
C PHE A 50 26.15 -6.18 6.03
N PRO A 51 25.27 -5.26 6.45
CA PRO A 51 24.01 -5.04 5.75
C PRO A 51 24.26 -4.71 4.28
N GLY A 52 23.48 -5.33 3.40
CA GLY A 52 23.48 -5.07 1.97
C GLY A 52 22.49 -3.98 1.58
N GLU A 53 22.36 -3.74 0.28
CA GLU A 53 21.48 -2.70 -0.27
C GLU A 53 19.99 -2.92 0.03
N LYS A 54 19.59 -4.14 0.39
CA LYS A 54 18.20 -4.48 0.71
C LYS A 54 17.84 -4.37 2.19
N LEU A 55 18.80 -4.09 3.07
CA LEU A 55 18.59 -4.05 4.52
C LEU A 55 19.04 -2.71 5.07
N ILE A 56 18.08 -1.91 5.53
CA ILE A 56 18.33 -0.60 6.14
C ILE A 56 17.95 -0.67 7.62
N TYR A 57 18.83 -0.15 8.47
CA TYR A 57 18.60 0.00 9.89
C TYR A 57 18.29 1.46 10.20
N TYR A 58 17.20 1.68 10.94
CA TYR A 58 16.87 2.98 11.53
C TYR A 58 16.98 2.88 13.05
N ASN A 59 17.55 3.90 13.66
CA ASN A 59 17.52 4.09 15.10
C ASN A 59 16.68 5.31 15.48
N LEU A 60 16.38 5.45 16.78
CA LEU A 60 15.49 6.51 17.28
C LEU A 60 16.05 7.91 17.04
N GLU A 61 17.37 8.11 17.17
CA GLU A 61 18.01 9.43 16.96
C GLU A 61 17.89 9.88 15.50
N GLU A 62 17.97 8.93 14.55
CA GLU A 62 17.83 9.20 13.11
C GLU A 62 16.42 9.58 12.70
N ILE A 63 15.42 9.11 13.46
CA ILE A 63 14.01 9.32 13.17
C ILE A 63 13.31 10.20 14.21
N GLU A 64 14.10 10.87 15.05
CA GLU A 64 13.60 11.83 16.02
C GLU A 64 12.85 12.94 15.28
N GLY A 65 11.63 13.27 15.76
CA GLY A 65 10.78 14.26 15.12
C GLY A 65 9.88 13.75 13.98
N LEU A 66 9.97 12.48 13.57
CA LEU A 66 9.00 11.92 12.61
C LEU A 66 7.56 11.96 13.13
N GLU A 67 7.36 11.90 14.45
CA GLU A 67 6.05 12.02 15.07
C GLU A 67 5.43 13.41 14.80
N GLU A 68 6.19 14.50 14.98
CA GLU A 68 5.75 15.87 14.65
C GLU A 68 5.41 16.00 13.15
N HIS A 69 6.23 15.41 12.28
CA HIS A 69 5.93 15.39 10.85
C HIS A 69 4.66 14.59 10.52
N SER A 70 4.40 13.50 11.23
CA SER A 70 3.17 12.72 11.09
C SER A 70 1.95 13.47 11.62
N GLU A 71 2.08 14.26 12.69
CA GLU A 71 1.02 15.16 13.14
C GLU A 71 0.68 16.22 12.08
N ASN A 72 1.66 16.69 11.31
CA ASN A 72 1.42 17.60 10.19
C ASN A 72 0.63 16.94 9.05
N TYR A 73 0.90 15.66 8.72
CA TYR A 73 0.05 14.88 7.82
C TYR A 73 -1.40 14.84 8.33
N VAL A 74 -1.57 14.52 9.62
CA VAL A 74 -2.88 14.45 10.29
C VAL A 74 -3.59 15.80 10.22
N HIS A 75 -2.88 16.92 10.42
CA HIS A 75 -3.43 18.26 10.33
C HIS A 75 -4.02 18.53 8.94
N ILE A 76 -3.26 18.23 7.88
CA ILE A 76 -3.70 18.40 6.49
C ILE A 76 -4.92 17.53 6.19
N ILE A 77 -4.92 16.26 6.63
CA ILE A 77 -6.07 15.36 6.46
C ILE A 77 -7.30 15.88 7.20
N LYS A 78 -7.17 16.29 8.46
CA LYS A 78 -8.26 16.88 9.26
C LYS A 78 -8.86 18.11 8.59
N LYS A 79 -8.02 18.99 8.03
CA LYS A 79 -8.45 20.18 7.29
C LYS A 79 -9.32 19.83 6.08
N HIS A 80 -9.09 18.68 5.45
CA HIS A 80 -9.77 18.29 4.20
C HIS A 80 -10.85 17.21 4.34
N ILE A 81 -10.93 16.50 5.46
CA ILE A 81 -11.81 15.32 5.61
C ILE A 81 -13.30 15.62 5.38
N LYS A 82 -13.79 16.78 5.83
CA LYS A 82 -15.18 17.17 5.64
C LYS A 82 -15.49 17.36 4.15
N THR A 83 -14.66 18.10 3.44
CA THR A 83 -14.81 18.33 1.99
C THR A 83 -14.62 17.02 1.20
N LEU A 84 -13.72 16.14 1.64
CA LEU A 84 -13.53 14.82 1.03
C LEU A 84 -14.81 13.99 1.14
N LYS A 85 -15.44 13.96 2.32
CA LYS A 85 -16.74 13.29 2.53
C LYS A 85 -17.86 13.90 1.69
N GLU A 86 -17.92 15.22 1.58
CA GLU A 86 -18.91 15.90 0.72
C GLU A 86 -18.73 15.55 -0.77
N LYS A 87 -17.48 15.43 -1.24
CA LYS A 87 -17.17 15.00 -2.61
C LYS A 87 -17.49 13.53 -2.82
N PHE A 88 -17.19 12.67 -1.84
CA PHE A 88 -17.57 11.27 -1.85
C PHE A 88 -19.08 11.09 -2.01
N ASN A 89 -19.88 11.80 -1.21
CA ASN A 89 -21.35 11.72 -1.28
C ASN A 89 -21.94 12.19 -2.62
N LYS A 90 -21.14 12.86 -3.47
CA LYS A 90 -21.52 13.30 -4.81
C LYS A 90 -20.87 12.46 -5.91
N SER A 91 -20.02 11.49 -5.56
CA SER A 91 -19.27 10.69 -6.52
C SER A 91 -20.08 9.51 -7.04
N TYR A 92 -19.56 8.88 -8.10
CA TYR A 92 -20.13 7.64 -8.65
C TYR A 92 -20.21 6.52 -7.58
N LEU A 93 -19.25 6.47 -6.64
CA LEU A 93 -19.23 5.44 -5.60
C LEU A 93 -20.46 5.53 -4.69
N SER A 94 -20.77 6.73 -4.20
CA SER A 94 -21.96 6.91 -3.35
C SER A 94 -23.25 6.63 -4.12
N ASN A 95 -23.32 7.01 -5.40
CA ASN A 95 -24.44 6.69 -6.27
C ASN A 95 -24.62 5.17 -6.51
N ASN A 96 -23.56 4.37 -6.35
CA ASN A 96 -23.59 2.91 -6.44
C ASN A 96 -23.77 2.23 -5.08
N GLY A 97 -24.14 2.98 -4.04
CA GLY A 97 -24.53 2.43 -2.74
C GLY A 97 -23.38 2.20 -1.76
N PHE A 98 -22.15 2.60 -2.09
CA PHE A 98 -21.05 2.57 -1.12
C PHE A 98 -21.23 3.68 -0.08
N LEU A 99 -20.98 3.35 1.19
CA LEU A 99 -21.07 4.30 2.29
C LEU A 99 -19.69 4.89 2.61
N TRP A 100 -19.67 6.13 3.12
CA TRP A 100 -18.43 6.80 3.56
C TRP A 100 -17.68 5.95 4.59
N ASP A 101 -18.42 5.46 5.59
CA ASP A 101 -17.87 4.68 6.69
C ASP A 101 -17.24 3.36 6.21
N GLU A 102 -17.70 2.82 5.07
CA GLU A 102 -17.14 1.61 4.43
C GLU A 102 -15.85 1.94 3.66
N LEU A 103 -15.71 3.12 3.06
CA LEU A 103 -14.63 3.44 2.14
C LEU A 103 -13.58 4.44 2.65
N GLN A 104 -13.81 5.13 3.77
CA GLN A 104 -12.93 6.21 4.23
C GLN A 104 -11.47 5.77 4.45
N GLN A 105 -11.23 4.54 4.93
CA GLN A 105 -9.88 4.01 5.13
C GLN A 105 -9.17 3.81 3.81
N MET A 106 -9.88 3.29 2.82
CA MET A 106 -9.37 3.08 1.48
C MET A 106 -9.07 4.42 0.79
N LEU A 107 -9.95 5.41 0.91
CA LEU A 107 -9.70 6.74 0.34
C LEU A 107 -8.50 7.43 1.00
N ILE A 108 -8.31 7.28 2.31
CA ILE A 108 -7.28 8.01 3.04
C ILE A 108 -5.97 7.23 3.09
N PHE A 109 -5.97 6.01 3.62
CA PHE A 109 -4.75 5.22 3.74
C PHE A 109 -4.28 4.74 2.38
N ALA A 110 -5.19 4.16 1.58
CA ALA A 110 -4.77 3.60 0.31
C ALA A 110 -4.54 4.69 -0.74
N MET A 111 -5.53 5.55 -0.99
CA MET A 111 -5.42 6.49 -2.10
C MET A 111 -4.63 7.75 -1.75
N CYS A 112 -4.88 8.40 -0.60
CA CYS A 112 -4.15 9.63 -0.25
C CYS A 112 -2.73 9.32 0.22
N LEU A 113 -2.58 8.46 1.25
CA LEU A 113 -1.29 8.24 1.89
C LEU A 113 -0.39 7.33 1.07
N ASP A 114 -0.85 6.16 0.61
CA ASP A 114 0.01 5.18 -0.06
C ASP A 114 0.18 5.51 -1.55
N LEU A 115 -0.83 5.26 -2.39
CA LEU A 115 -0.71 5.37 -3.85
C LEU A 115 -0.25 6.75 -4.31
N SER A 116 -0.93 7.80 -3.87
CA SER A 116 -0.70 9.15 -4.44
C SER A 116 0.66 9.71 -4.02
N ILE A 117 1.08 9.52 -2.77
CA ILE A 117 2.40 9.96 -2.30
C ILE A 117 3.50 9.18 -3.00
N LEU A 118 3.44 7.84 -2.99
CA LEU A 118 4.48 7.02 -3.59
C LEU A 118 4.58 7.27 -5.11
N THR A 119 3.45 7.32 -5.82
CA THR A 119 3.40 7.68 -7.25
C THR A 119 4.15 8.96 -7.53
N TYR A 120 3.86 10.02 -6.76
CA TYR A 120 4.52 11.30 -6.95
C TYR A 120 6.03 11.19 -6.72
N LEU A 121 6.44 10.57 -5.62
CA LEU A 121 7.87 10.46 -5.28
C LEU A 121 8.65 9.60 -6.28
N HIS A 122 8.05 8.54 -6.84
CA HIS A 122 8.64 7.75 -7.93
C HIS A 122 8.78 8.59 -9.20
N LYS A 123 7.71 9.28 -9.60
CA LYS A 123 7.72 10.14 -10.80
C LYS A 123 8.78 11.23 -10.73
N GLU A 124 8.96 11.84 -9.56
CA GLU A 124 9.99 12.85 -9.31
C GLU A 124 11.38 12.23 -9.00
N LYS A 125 11.51 10.89 -9.04
CA LYS A 125 12.75 10.13 -8.78
C LYS A 125 13.38 10.44 -7.42
N ILE A 126 12.55 10.77 -6.43
CA ILE A 126 12.97 11.01 -5.05
C ILE A 126 13.20 9.67 -4.34
N ILE A 127 12.34 8.70 -4.65
CA ILE A 127 12.50 7.29 -4.30
C ILE A 127 12.54 6.47 -5.59
N GLU A 128 13.28 5.36 -5.59
CA GLU A 128 13.35 4.46 -6.74
C GLU A 128 12.23 3.43 -6.67
N GLU A 129 11.74 3.08 -7.84
CA GLU A 129 10.94 1.87 -8.05
C GLU A 129 11.75 0.66 -7.61
N SER A 130 11.09 -0.30 -6.96
CA SER A 130 11.77 -1.48 -6.47
C SER A 130 12.18 -2.37 -7.65
N ASN A 131 13.41 -2.20 -8.13
CA ASN A 131 14.03 -3.11 -9.10
C ASN A 131 14.28 -4.52 -8.53
N GLY A 132 14.15 -4.69 -7.21
CA GLY A 132 14.23 -5.97 -6.52
C GLY A 132 12.85 -6.51 -6.13
N ASP A 133 12.80 -7.79 -5.80
CA ASP A 133 11.57 -8.42 -5.31
C ASP A 133 11.09 -7.81 -3.98
N TYR A 134 11.99 -7.30 -3.14
CA TYR A 134 11.69 -6.73 -1.82
C TYR A 134 12.83 -5.89 -1.20
N TYR A 135 12.47 -5.13 -0.17
CA TYR A 135 13.34 -4.43 0.79
C TYR A 135 12.98 -4.82 2.23
N ILE A 136 13.96 -4.72 3.14
CA ILE A 136 13.80 -4.97 4.58
C ILE A 136 14.20 -3.70 5.33
N TRP A 137 13.27 -3.15 6.08
CA TRP A 137 13.53 -2.05 7.01
C TRP A 137 13.50 -2.57 8.44
N ALA A 138 14.55 -2.28 9.18
CA ALA A 138 14.70 -2.67 10.56
C ALA A 138 14.61 -1.43 11.46
N PHE A 139 13.61 -1.40 12.32
CA PHE A 139 13.31 -0.28 13.21
C PHE A 139 13.55 -0.67 14.66
N ASP A 140 14.01 0.30 15.45
CA ASP A 140 14.04 0.15 16.91
C ASP A 140 12.65 -0.22 17.48
N GLU A 141 12.60 -0.94 18.60
CA GLU A 141 11.33 -1.38 19.21
C GLU A 141 10.44 -0.22 19.65
N SER A 142 11.05 0.93 19.97
CA SER A 142 10.33 2.18 20.27
C SER A 142 9.53 2.73 19.09
N ILE A 143 9.84 2.30 17.86
CA ILE A 143 9.22 2.76 16.61
C ILE A 143 8.01 1.88 16.25
N LYS A 144 7.62 0.94 17.11
CA LYS A 144 6.55 -0.02 16.81
C LYS A 144 5.23 0.64 16.45
N ARG A 145 4.65 0.26 15.31
CA ARG A 145 3.37 0.79 14.81
C ARG A 145 2.22 -0.18 15.07
N ASN A 146 1.05 0.36 15.43
CA ASN A 146 -0.13 -0.45 15.77
C ASN A 146 -0.95 -0.83 14.54
N ASN A 147 -0.94 0.04 13.53
CA ASN A 147 -1.75 -0.10 12.33
C ASN A 147 -0.90 -0.03 11.04
N PRO A 148 0.15 -0.85 10.88
CA PRO A 148 0.86 -0.93 9.61
C PRO A 148 -0.09 -1.44 8.51
N PHE A 149 -0.07 -0.76 7.39
CA PHE A 149 -0.95 -0.99 6.24
C PHE A 149 -0.16 -0.85 4.95
N GLY A 150 -0.70 -1.31 3.82
CA GLY A 150 -0.16 -0.97 2.52
C GLY A 150 -1.07 -1.45 1.41
N ILE A 151 -0.62 -1.38 0.17
CA ILE A 151 -1.42 -1.84 -0.96
C ILE A 151 -0.69 -2.89 -1.76
N LYS A 152 -1.40 -3.99 -2.01
CA LYS A 152 -1.00 -5.00 -2.99
C LYS A 152 -1.70 -4.68 -4.30
N LEU A 153 -0.96 -4.27 -5.33
CA LEU A 153 -1.50 -4.01 -6.66
C LEU A 153 -1.26 -5.20 -7.60
N TRP A 154 -2.29 -5.55 -8.36
CA TRP A 154 -2.24 -6.39 -9.54
C TRP A 154 -2.55 -5.52 -10.75
N HIS A 155 -1.60 -5.41 -11.67
CA HIS A 155 -1.78 -4.66 -12.91
C HIS A 155 -1.61 -5.60 -14.11
N ASN A 156 -2.19 -5.21 -15.24
CA ASN A 156 -1.91 -5.85 -16.52
C ASN A 156 -1.47 -4.78 -17.52
N ASP A 157 -0.21 -4.86 -17.93
CA ASP A 157 0.49 -3.93 -18.82
C ASP A 157 -0.26 -3.66 -20.13
N GLU A 158 -1.07 -4.61 -20.58
CA GLU A 158 -1.83 -4.51 -21.83
C GLU A 158 -3.17 -3.75 -21.68
N SER A 159 -3.71 -3.64 -20.47
CA SER A 159 -5.16 -3.38 -20.28
C SER A 159 -5.51 -2.07 -19.55
N GLU A 160 -4.51 -1.31 -19.10
CA GLU A 160 -4.65 -0.02 -18.37
C GLU A 160 -5.55 -0.12 -17.13
N ILE A 161 -5.62 -1.30 -16.54
CA ILE A 161 -6.41 -1.56 -15.33
C ILE A 161 -5.55 -2.23 -14.27
N ALA A 162 -5.87 -1.91 -13.04
CA ALA A 162 -5.29 -2.50 -11.87
C ALA A 162 -6.38 -2.79 -10.83
N LEU A 163 -6.11 -3.80 -10.04
CA LEU A 163 -6.83 -4.08 -8.82
C LEU A 163 -5.85 -3.92 -7.67
N GLY A 164 -6.25 -3.24 -6.62
CA GLY A 164 -5.52 -3.09 -5.38
C GLY A 164 -6.22 -3.80 -4.24
N GLU A 165 -5.45 -4.22 -3.26
CA GLU A 165 -5.93 -4.68 -1.96
C GLU A 165 -5.19 -3.90 -0.88
N LEU A 166 -5.92 -3.13 -0.08
CA LEU A 166 -5.42 -2.50 1.14
C LEU A 166 -5.18 -3.58 2.20
N TRP A 167 -3.94 -4.02 2.36
CA TRP A 167 -3.61 -4.97 3.41
C TRP A 167 -3.24 -4.24 4.71
N TYR A 168 -3.42 -4.88 5.85
CA TYR A 168 -2.90 -4.43 7.15
C TYR A 168 -2.53 -5.65 8.01
N ARG A 169 -1.55 -5.50 8.90
CA ARG A 169 -0.87 -6.64 9.56
C ARG A 169 -1.77 -7.59 10.35
N ASN A 170 -2.88 -7.09 10.90
CA ASN A 170 -3.79 -7.88 11.72
C ASN A 170 -4.85 -8.62 10.91
N ASP A 171 -4.85 -8.45 9.58
CA ASP A 171 -5.75 -9.19 8.70
C ASP A 171 -5.22 -10.62 8.46
N LYS A 172 -6.07 -11.62 8.66
CA LYS A 172 -5.73 -13.05 8.50
C LYS A 172 -6.38 -13.67 7.26
N GLU A 173 -6.85 -12.85 6.34
CA GLU A 173 -7.63 -13.35 5.19
C GLU A 173 -6.77 -14.12 4.18
N SER A 174 -7.43 -15.07 3.50
CA SER A 174 -6.82 -15.93 2.50
C SER A 174 -6.45 -15.13 1.26
N GLU A 175 -5.16 -15.13 0.89
CA GLU A 175 -4.70 -14.44 -0.32
C GLU A 175 -5.47 -14.89 -1.56
N PHE A 176 -6.28 -13.99 -2.13
CA PHE A 176 -6.84 -14.21 -3.45
C PHE A 176 -5.79 -13.88 -4.51
N ASN A 177 -5.29 -14.89 -5.21
CA ASN A 177 -4.27 -14.70 -6.23
C ASN A 177 -4.89 -14.31 -7.58
N PHE A 178 -5.02 -13.01 -7.83
CA PHE A 178 -5.46 -12.47 -9.12
C PHE A 178 -4.43 -12.72 -10.22
N LYS A 179 -4.93 -13.12 -11.40
CA LYS A 179 -4.15 -13.22 -12.65
C LYS A 179 -4.55 -12.12 -13.63
N ASN A 180 -3.72 -11.81 -14.62
CA ASN A 180 -4.04 -10.79 -15.63
C ASN A 180 -5.38 -11.02 -16.35
N GLN A 181 -5.76 -12.28 -16.58
CA GLN A 181 -7.05 -12.65 -17.15
C GLN A 181 -8.24 -12.30 -16.25
N ASP A 182 -8.05 -12.32 -14.94
CA ASP A 182 -9.09 -11.97 -13.95
C ASP A 182 -9.45 -10.49 -14.06
N LEU A 183 -8.47 -9.61 -14.30
CA LEU A 183 -8.67 -8.18 -14.54
C LEU A 183 -9.51 -7.93 -15.80
N ASN A 184 -9.24 -8.67 -16.88
CA ASN A 184 -10.02 -8.55 -18.12
C ASN A 184 -11.49 -8.94 -17.92
N ILE A 185 -11.78 -9.96 -17.09
CA ILE A 185 -13.15 -10.36 -16.76
C ILE A 185 -13.87 -9.22 -16.00
N LEU A 186 -13.21 -8.61 -15.01
CA LEU A 186 -13.79 -7.48 -14.28
C LEU A 186 -14.07 -6.28 -15.19
N LYS A 187 -13.16 -5.97 -16.12
CA LYS A 187 -13.35 -4.92 -17.13
C LYS A 187 -14.58 -5.17 -18.02
N LYS A 188 -14.78 -6.41 -18.48
CA LYS A 188 -15.97 -6.79 -19.24
C LYS A 188 -17.26 -6.52 -18.48
N ILE A 189 -17.30 -6.87 -17.18
CA ILE A 189 -18.47 -6.63 -16.31
C ILE A 189 -18.74 -5.13 -16.18
N ILE A 190 -17.70 -4.31 -15.94
CA ILE A 190 -17.82 -2.85 -15.84
C ILE A 190 -18.36 -2.24 -17.14
N ASN A 191 -17.96 -2.78 -18.29
CA ASN A 191 -18.44 -2.35 -19.60
C ASN A 191 -19.86 -2.88 -19.94
N GLY A 192 -20.48 -3.66 -19.05
CA GLY A 192 -21.83 -4.19 -19.24
C GLY A 192 -21.91 -5.40 -20.18
N GLU A 193 -20.79 -6.07 -20.46
CA GLU A 193 -20.78 -7.29 -21.28
C GLU A 193 -21.50 -8.45 -20.55
N LYS A 194 -22.23 -9.26 -21.33
CA LYS A 194 -23.08 -10.36 -20.81
C LYS A 194 -22.61 -11.75 -21.21
N ASP A 195 -21.79 -11.83 -22.27
CA ASP A 195 -21.34 -13.09 -22.84
C ASP A 195 -20.00 -13.50 -22.25
N PHE A 196 -20.02 -14.54 -21.41
CA PHE A 196 -18.84 -15.10 -20.77
C PHE A 196 -18.62 -16.53 -21.24
N ASN A 197 -17.39 -16.85 -21.66
CA ASN A 197 -17.03 -18.21 -22.04
C ASN A 197 -17.01 -19.15 -20.82
N GLN A 198 -16.80 -20.45 -21.05
CA GLN A 198 -16.83 -21.46 -19.98
C GLN A 198 -15.78 -21.21 -18.88
N TYR A 199 -14.59 -20.72 -19.24
CA TYR A 199 -13.53 -20.41 -18.28
C TYR A 199 -13.90 -19.19 -17.44
N GLU A 200 -14.35 -18.10 -18.08
CA GLU A 200 -14.78 -16.87 -17.42
C GLU A 200 -15.96 -17.14 -16.47
N SER A 201 -16.91 -17.97 -16.89
CA SER A 201 -18.04 -18.39 -16.04
C SER A 201 -17.61 -19.10 -14.76
N LYS A 202 -16.57 -19.96 -14.82
CA LYS A 202 -16.00 -20.59 -13.62
C LYS A 202 -15.35 -19.57 -12.69
N LYS A 203 -14.67 -18.56 -13.27
CA LYS A 203 -14.06 -17.46 -12.50
C LYS A 203 -15.09 -16.55 -11.85
N LEU A 204 -16.22 -16.27 -12.50
CA LEU A 204 -17.31 -15.49 -11.92
C LEU A 204 -17.91 -16.14 -10.66
N ILE A 205 -17.97 -17.47 -10.59
CA ILE A 205 -18.39 -18.20 -9.38
C ILE A 205 -17.40 -17.92 -8.24
N ILE A 206 -16.11 -17.96 -8.54
CA ILE A 206 -15.04 -17.69 -7.57
C ILE A 206 -15.10 -16.23 -7.12
N PHE A 207 -15.25 -15.27 -8.03
CA PHE A 207 -15.40 -13.86 -7.67
C PHE A 207 -16.64 -13.61 -6.81
N LYS A 208 -17.75 -14.29 -7.10
CA LYS A 208 -18.97 -14.20 -6.30
C LYS A 208 -18.77 -14.75 -4.90
N TYR A 209 -18.08 -15.89 -4.76
CA TYR A 209 -17.73 -16.47 -3.46
C TYR A 209 -16.88 -15.50 -2.61
N ASN A 210 -15.95 -14.78 -3.24
CA ASN A 210 -15.12 -13.76 -2.60
C ASN A 210 -15.80 -12.37 -2.53
N GLY A 211 -17.07 -12.26 -2.96
CA GLY A 211 -17.85 -11.02 -2.97
C GLY A 211 -17.29 -9.87 -3.83
N ILE A 212 -16.38 -10.16 -4.76
CA ILE A 212 -15.83 -9.22 -5.75
C ILE A 212 -16.91 -8.82 -6.77
N VAL A 213 -17.78 -9.77 -7.13
CA VAL A 213 -18.91 -9.55 -8.03
C VAL A 213 -20.19 -10.07 -7.40
N ASN A 214 -21.30 -9.42 -7.70
CA ASN A 214 -22.64 -9.93 -7.43
C ASN A 214 -23.36 -10.26 -8.75
N LYS A 215 -24.42 -11.07 -8.68
CA LYS A 215 -25.33 -11.31 -9.81
C LYS A 215 -26.73 -10.89 -9.40
N GLU A 216 -27.26 -9.87 -10.05
CA GLU A 216 -28.57 -9.28 -9.80
C GLU A 216 -29.36 -9.25 -11.10
N ASN A 217 -30.61 -9.75 -11.09
CA ASN A 217 -31.49 -9.78 -12.27
C ASN A 217 -30.86 -10.45 -13.52
N GLY A 218 -29.98 -11.43 -13.31
CA GLY A 218 -29.29 -12.12 -14.40
C GLY A 218 -28.00 -11.45 -14.87
N GLU A 219 -27.70 -10.24 -14.42
CA GLU A 219 -26.52 -9.46 -14.80
C GLU A 219 -25.46 -9.50 -13.69
N TYR A 220 -24.19 -9.58 -14.09
CA TYR A 220 -23.08 -9.45 -13.15
C TYR A 220 -22.79 -7.97 -12.88
N ARG A 221 -22.48 -7.65 -11.63
CA ARG A 221 -22.03 -6.32 -11.19
C ARG A 221 -20.80 -6.46 -10.34
N VAL A 222 -19.84 -5.56 -10.51
CA VAL A 222 -18.69 -5.47 -9.61
C VAL A 222 -19.18 -4.91 -8.26
N ASN A 223 -18.84 -5.57 -7.17
CA ASN A 223 -19.26 -5.24 -5.81
C ASN A 223 -18.11 -4.63 -4.98
N ILE A 224 -17.03 -4.24 -5.66
CA ILE A 224 -15.88 -3.52 -5.11
C ILE A 224 -15.83 -2.11 -5.73
N PRO A 225 -15.30 -1.11 -5.02
CA PRO A 225 -15.24 0.26 -5.50
C PRO A 225 -14.37 0.36 -6.76
N VAL A 226 -14.92 1.00 -7.79
CA VAL A 226 -14.25 1.25 -9.08
C VAL A 226 -13.89 2.72 -9.17
N PHE A 227 -12.60 3.02 -9.27
CA PHE A 227 -12.05 4.35 -9.45
C PHE A 227 -11.58 4.53 -10.90
N ASP A 228 -12.27 5.41 -11.62
CA ASP A 228 -11.81 5.86 -12.93
C ASP A 228 -10.91 7.10 -12.76
N LEU A 229 -9.60 6.87 -12.66
CA LEU A 229 -8.56 7.89 -12.61
C LEU A 229 -8.37 8.62 -13.94
N SER A 230 -8.87 8.08 -15.06
CA SER A 230 -8.82 8.75 -16.36
C SER A 230 -9.82 9.91 -16.47
N ASN A 231 -10.94 9.82 -15.74
CA ASN A 231 -12.07 10.73 -15.90
C ASN A 231 -11.97 12.03 -15.06
N LYS A 232 -10.82 12.30 -14.42
CA LYS A 232 -10.63 13.44 -13.50
C LYS A 232 -11.84 13.66 -12.58
N ASP A 233 -12.34 12.57 -11.98
CA ASP A 233 -13.46 12.65 -11.04
C ASP A 233 -13.11 13.68 -9.96
N ASN A 234 -14.06 14.56 -9.64
CA ASN A 234 -13.96 15.56 -8.58
C ASN A 234 -13.50 15.01 -7.23
N LEU A 235 -13.78 13.73 -6.94
CA LEU A 235 -13.27 13.01 -5.78
C LEU A 235 -11.76 12.71 -5.91
N ILE A 236 -11.35 12.14 -7.05
CA ILE A 236 -9.96 11.78 -7.33
C ILE A 236 -9.05 13.01 -7.35
N THR A 237 -9.44 14.06 -8.08
CA THR A 237 -8.66 15.31 -8.11
C THR A 237 -8.51 15.92 -6.72
N PHE A 238 -9.48 15.69 -5.82
CA PHE A 238 -9.36 16.18 -4.45
C PHE A 238 -8.47 15.30 -3.57
N ILE A 239 -8.46 13.98 -3.78
CA ILE A 239 -7.50 13.06 -3.17
C ILE A 239 -6.06 13.43 -3.58
N GLU A 240 -5.83 13.67 -4.86
CA GLU A 240 -4.53 14.12 -5.38
C GLU A 240 -4.12 15.46 -4.75
N LYS A 241 -5.07 16.39 -4.58
CA LYS A 241 -4.80 17.66 -3.90
C LYS A 241 -4.35 17.45 -2.45
N ILE A 242 -5.05 16.63 -1.67
CA ILE A 242 -4.66 16.34 -0.26
C ILE A 242 -3.24 15.77 -0.23
N SER A 243 -2.95 14.83 -1.13
CA SER A 243 -1.64 14.18 -1.24
C SER A 243 -0.55 15.17 -1.60
N GLN A 244 -0.80 16.09 -2.55
CA GLN A 244 0.12 17.16 -2.92
C GLN A 244 0.38 18.14 -1.77
N ASP A 245 -0.65 18.51 -1.01
CA ASP A 245 -0.49 19.35 0.18
C ASP A 245 0.44 18.65 1.19
N ILE A 246 0.22 17.37 1.46
CA ILE A 246 1.09 16.55 2.33
C ILE A 246 2.54 16.54 1.82
N ILE A 247 2.71 16.26 0.52
CA ILE A 247 4.03 16.15 -0.10
C ILE A 247 4.80 17.46 0.00
N ASN A 248 4.17 18.56 -0.40
CA ASN A 248 4.83 19.85 -0.52
C ASN A 248 5.06 20.50 0.85
N GLU A 249 4.11 20.38 1.77
CA GLU A 249 4.19 21.03 3.08
C GLU A 249 5.03 20.22 4.07
N VAL A 250 5.13 18.90 3.92
CA VAL A 250 5.75 18.02 4.93
C VAL A 250 6.81 17.10 4.35
N THR A 251 6.46 16.27 3.36
CA THR A 251 7.32 15.18 2.90
C THR A 251 8.62 15.68 2.27
N LEU A 252 8.54 16.54 1.26
CA LEU A 252 9.74 17.05 0.57
C LEU A 252 10.65 17.85 1.52
N PRO A 253 10.13 18.82 2.30
CA PRO A 253 10.97 19.56 3.24
C PRO A 253 11.69 18.68 4.26
N LEU A 254 11.09 17.57 4.68
CA LEU A 254 11.73 16.60 5.55
C LEU A 254 12.81 15.80 4.79
N LEU A 255 12.47 15.20 3.65
CA LEU A 255 13.40 14.36 2.89
C LEU A 255 14.64 15.13 2.40
N GLU A 256 14.53 16.44 2.18
CA GLU A 256 15.66 17.31 1.83
C GLU A 256 16.66 17.52 2.97
N LYS A 257 16.20 17.41 4.23
CA LYS A 257 17.01 17.60 5.44
C LYS A 257 17.72 16.32 5.91
N LEU A 258 17.33 15.16 5.38
CA LEU A 258 17.94 13.88 5.77
C LEU A 258 19.41 13.81 5.36
N GLN A 259 20.23 13.22 6.23
CA GLN A 259 21.65 13.02 5.99
C GLN A 259 21.87 11.93 4.92
N ASP A 260 21.18 10.79 5.05
CA ASP A 260 21.18 9.74 4.03
C ASP A 260 20.21 10.13 2.91
N LYS A 261 20.73 10.19 1.69
CA LYS A 261 19.98 10.58 0.49
C LYS A 261 19.61 9.40 -0.41
N THR A 262 19.94 8.18 -0.02
CA THR A 262 19.61 6.98 -0.78
C THR A 262 18.10 6.83 -0.89
N SER A 263 17.65 6.37 -2.04
CA SER A 263 16.22 6.31 -2.36
C SER A 263 15.48 5.34 -1.42
N ILE A 264 16.10 4.18 -1.11
CA ILE A 264 15.54 3.17 -0.22
C ILE A 264 15.39 3.68 1.22
N TYR A 265 16.31 4.52 1.67
CA TYR A 265 16.24 5.14 2.99
C TYR A 265 15.06 6.12 3.03
N LYS A 266 14.96 7.00 2.03
CA LYS A 266 13.82 7.93 1.91
C LYS A 266 12.49 7.20 1.85
N HIS A 267 12.41 6.09 1.10
CA HIS A 267 11.20 5.27 1.04
C HIS A 267 10.81 4.74 2.42
N GLY A 268 11.74 4.17 3.19
CA GLY A 268 11.45 3.69 4.55
C GLY A 268 10.97 4.80 5.49
N ILE A 269 11.53 6.01 5.40
CA ILE A 269 11.04 7.19 6.16
C ILE A 269 9.61 7.55 5.78
N VAL A 270 9.29 7.61 4.49
CA VAL A 270 7.94 7.92 4.03
C VAL A 270 6.94 6.86 4.51
N ARG A 271 7.32 5.58 4.48
CA ARG A 271 6.50 4.48 5.01
C ARG A 271 6.22 4.64 6.50
N LEU A 272 7.23 4.98 7.30
CA LEU A 272 7.04 5.26 8.72
C LEU A 272 6.07 6.42 8.96
N LEU A 273 6.21 7.53 8.22
CA LEU A 273 5.30 8.68 8.34
C LEU A 273 3.86 8.28 8.04
N MET A 274 3.63 7.49 6.98
CA MET A 274 2.31 6.99 6.62
C MET A 274 1.71 6.14 7.76
N GLU A 275 2.48 5.21 8.32
CA GLU A 275 2.03 4.30 9.38
C GLU A 275 1.80 5.02 10.72
N MET A 276 2.69 5.94 11.11
CA MET A 276 2.49 6.83 12.27
C MET A 276 1.24 7.70 12.10
N THR A 277 1.03 8.25 10.89
CA THR A 277 -0.17 9.02 10.57
C THR A 277 -1.44 8.18 10.73
N ALA A 278 -1.42 6.91 10.30
CA ALA A 278 -2.56 6.01 10.47
C ALA A 278 -2.87 5.73 11.95
N ASP A 279 -1.83 5.47 12.76
CA ASP A 279 -1.98 5.32 14.21
C ASP A 279 -2.65 6.55 14.83
N ILE A 280 -2.13 7.75 14.56
CA ILE A 280 -2.65 9.00 15.12
C ILE A 280 -4.10 9.25 14.64
N LEU A 281 -4.42 8.99 13.37
CA LEU A 281 -5.78 9.17 12.83
C LEU A 281 -6.81 8.28 13.53
N ILE A 282 -6.44 7.02 13.79
CA ILE A 282 -7.31 6.02 14.42
C ILE A 282 -7.44 6.29 15.92
N GLU A 283 -6.33 6.54 16.62
CA GLU A 283 -6.32 6.80 18.07
C GLU A 283 -7.14 8.05 18.44
N ASN A 284 -7.08 9.08 17.60
CA ASN A 284 -7.87 10.30 17.76
C ASN A 284 -9.29 10.21 17.19
N LYS A 285 -9.74 9.02 16.74
CA LYS A 285 -11.08 8.75 16.20
C LYS A 285 -11.47 9.65 15.03
N ILE A 286 -10.49 10.08 14.23
CA ILE A 286 -10.74 10.84 13.00
C ILE A 286 -11.19 9.87 11.91
N ILE A 287 -10.57 8.70 11.86
CA ILE A 287 -10.90 7.58 10.98
C ILE A 287 -11.22 6.36 11.85
N TYR A 288 -12.16 5.53 11.41
CA TYR A 288 -12.45 4.28 12.12
C TYR A 288 -11.26 3.32 12.07
N PRO A 289 -11.08 2.45 13.08
CA PRO A 289 -10.04 1.42 13.04
C PRO A 289 -10.31 0.40 11.93
N PHE A 290 -9.26 -0.24 11.40
CA PHE A 290 -9.37 -1.26 10.34
C PHE A 290 -10.35 -2.40 10.68
N THR A 291 -10.51 -2.71 11.97
CA THR A 291 -11.45 -3.71 12.49
C THR A 291 -12.93 -3.34 12.33
N TYR A 292 -13.26 -2.07 12.08
CA TYR A 292 -14.64 -1.59 11.95
C TYR A 292 -15.32 -1.95 10.62
N ILE A 293 -14.57 -2.41 9.61
CA ILE A 293 -15.20 -2.83 8.35
C ILE A 293 -16.02 -4.10 8.63
N ASN A 294 -17.35 -4.00 8.53
CA ASN A 294 -18.26 -5.07 8.97
C ASN A 294 -18.54 -6.17 7.93
N LYS A 295 -18.14 -5.97 6.67
CA LYS A 295 -18.37 -6.93 5.57
C LYS A 295 -17.04 -7.44 5.03
N ILE A 296 -16.67 -8.66 5.43
CA ILE A 296 -15.43 -9.38 5.10
C ILE A 296 -15.04 -9.24 3.62
N HIS A 297 -15.98 -9.38 2.69
CA HIS A 297 -15.71 -9.36 1.24
C HIS A 297 -15.65 -7.97 0.59
N GLN A 298 -16.03 -6.90 1.30
CA GLN A 298 -15.86 -5.52 0.83
C GLN A 298 -14.58 -4.88 1.39
N LYS A 299 -13.84 -5.63 2.21
CA LYS A 299 -12.58 -5.18 2.76
C LYS A 299 -11.56 -5.13 1.65
N ASN A 300 -10.90 -3.99 1.56
CA ASN A 300 -9.58 -3.83 0.97
C ASN A 300 -9.51 -3.69 -0.56
N TRP A 301 -10.48 -4.16 -1.34
CA TRP A 301 -10.35 -4.14 -2.81
C TRP A 301 -10.61 -2.76 -3.44
N ILE A 302 -9.67 -2.29 -4.26
CA ILE A 302 -9.72 -1.07 -5.07
C ILE A 302 -9.62 -1.49 -6.53
N PHE A 303 -10.67 -1.38 -7.33
CA PHE A 303 -10.49 -1.50 -8.78
C PHE A 303 -10.22 -0.13 -9.36
N THR A 304 -9.18 0.02 -10.16
CA THR A 304 -8.78 1.33 -10.69
C THR A 304 -8.19 1.19 -12.09
N ASN A 305 -8.46 2.15 -12.97
CA ASN A 305 -7.82 2.20 -14.30
C ASN A 305 -6.51 2.99 -14.25
N LEU A 306 -5.60 2.63 -13.33
CA LEU A 306 -4.29 3.27 -13.15
C LEU A 306 -3.70 3.56 -14.53
N ASN A 307 -3.70 4.84 -14.88
CA ASN A 307 -3.09 5.33 -16.09
C ASN A 307 -1.61 4.91 -16.02
N LYS A 308 -0.98 4.58 -17.16
CA LYS A 308 0.40 4.08 -17.29
C LYS A 308 1.48 4.90 -16.54
N ASN A 309 1.12 6.04 -15.97
CA ASN A 309 1.96 6.96 -15.22
C ASN A 309 1.97 6.70 -13.70
N ILE A 310 1.18 5.75 -13.19
CA ILE A 310 1.36 5.23 -11.82
C ILE A 310 2.34 4.08 -11.92
N VAL A 311 3.62 4.45 -11.84
CA VAL A 311 4.73 3.53 -11.84
C VAL A 311 5.00 3.14 -10.38
N LEU A 312 4.94 1.85 -10.08
CA LEU A 312 5.34 1.27 -8.79
C LEU A 312 6.72 0.62 -8.92
#